data_AF-A0A512BMC9-F1
#
_entry.id   AF-A0A512BMC9-F1
#
_cell.length_a   1.000
_cell.length_b   1.000
_cell.length_c   1.000
_cell.angle_alpha   90.00
_cell.angle_beta   90.00
_cell.angle_gamma   90.00
#
_symmetry.space_group_name_H-M   'P 1'
#
loop_
_entity.id
_entity.type
_entity.pdbx_description
1 polymer ?
#
loop_
_entity_poly.entity_id
_entity_poly.type
_entity_poly.pdbx_seq_one_letter_code
_entity_poly.pdbx_strand_id
1 'polypeptide(L)'
;MAISRSRAIYFAIMLVAGIVIGLAAAQQPAWREAVITPAAWPFLVSLVVDIAIGQAAAQGKAEPLTMGDRFVGVIGAGLIVTAILAFST
;
A
#
# COMPACT_ATOMS: atom_id res chain seq x y z
N MET A 1 -13.57 18.64 -3.81
CA MET A 1 -13.64 17.38 -4.58
C MET A 1 -13.95 16.26 -3.59
N ALA A 2 -15.06 15.54 -3.77
CA ALA A 2 -15.39 14.40 -2.91
C ALA A 2 -14.54 13.18 -3.33
N ILE A 3 -13.88 12.55 -2.37
CA ILE A 3 -13.16 11.29 -2.61
C ILE A 3 -14.19 10.17 -2.76
N SER A 4 -14.08 9.35 -3.81
CA SER A 4 -14.96 8.20 -3.98
C SER A 4 -14.68 7.13 -2.92
N ARG A 5 -15.70 6.38 -2.54
CA ARG A 5 -15.61 5.41 -1.42
C ARG A 5 -14.52 4.36 -1.66
N SER A 6 -14.36 3.87 -2.90
CA SER A 6 -13.32 2.92 -3.28
C SER A 6 -11.92 3.51 -3.12
N ARG A 7 -11.74 4.78 -3.50
CA ARG A 7 -10.47 5.50 -3.35
C ARG A 7 -10.10 5.74 -1.88
N ALA A 8 -11.07 6.13 -1.05
CA ALA A 8 -10.84 6.26 0.39
C ALA A 8 -10.43 4.93 1.03
N ILE A 9 -11.12 3.84 0.70
CA ILE A 9 -10.79 2.49 1.18
C ILE A 9 -9.39 2.08 0.71
N TYR A 10 -9.04 2.30 -0.55
CA TYR A 10 -7.72 1.99 -1.09
C TYR A 10 -6.61 2.71 -0.31
N PHE A 11 -6.74 4.02 -0.10
CA PHE A 11 -5.72 4.77 0.64
C PHE A 11 -5.64 4.34 2.11
N ALA A 12 -6.77 4.03 2.75
CA ALA A 12 -6.77 3.48 4.10
C ALA A 12 -6.02 2.14 4.18
N ILE A 13 -6.25 1.24 3.22
CA ILE A 13 -5.53 -0.05 3.16
C ILE A 13 -4.03 0.18 2.94
N MET A 14 -3.65 1.06 2.01
CA MET A 14 -2.25 1.36 1.73
C MET A 14 -1.53 1.99 2.93
N LEU A 15 -2.21 2.87 3.66
CA LEU A 15 -1.68 3.47 4.90
C LEU A 15 -1.45 2.39 5.96
N VAL A 16 -2.45 1.55 6.23
CA VAL A 16 -2.33 0.46 7.20
C VAL A 16 -1.23 -0.51 6.79
N ALA A 17 -1.16 -0.88 5.51
CA ALA A 17 -0.13 -1.76 4.98
C ALA A 17 1.28 -1.18 5.18
N GLY A 18 1.48 0.10 4.85
CA GLY A 18 2.77 0.77 5.05
C GLY A 18 3.22 0.75 6.51
N ILE A 19 2.30 1.00 7.45
CA ILE A 19 2.58 0.96 8.89
C ILE A 19 2.93 -0.47 9.33
N VAL A 20 2.10 -1.44 8.99
CA VAL A 20 2.28 -2.84 9.41
C VAL A 20 3.58 -3.42 8.86
N ILE A 21 3.87 -3.20 7.57
CA ILE A 21 5.10 -3.66 6.93
C ILE A 21 6.32 -2.97 7.55
N GLY A 22 6.25 -1.65 7.74
CA GLY A 22 7.35 -0.89 8.34
C GLY A 22 7.68 -1.36 9.76
N LEU A 23 6.67 -1.55 10.61
CA LEU A 23 6.85 -2.05 11.98
C LEU A 23 7.35 -3.49 12.00
N ALA A 24 6.81 -4.37 11.15
CA ALA A 24 7.27 -5.76 11.05
C ALA A 24 8.75 -5.84 10.64
N ALA A 25 9.14 -5.08 9.62
CA ALA A 25 10.53 -5.01 9.16
C ALA A 25 11.48 -4.32 10.16
N ALA A 26 10.96 -3.38 10.97
CA ALA A 26 11.73 -2.79 12.07
C ALA A 26 12.02 -3.83 13.17
N GLN A 27 11.09 -4.73 13.47
CA GLN A 27 11.26 -5.73 14.53
C GLN A 27 12.02 -6.98 14.09
N GLN A 28 12.08 -7.28 12.78
CA GLN A 28 12.73 -8.49 12.25
C GLN A 28 13.93 -8.15 11.36
N PRO A 29 15.17 -8.33 11.84
CA PRO A 29 16.39 -8.07 11.07
C PRO A 29 16.43 -8.83 9.74
N ALA A 30 15.92 -10.07 9.72
CA ALA A 30 15.82 -10.91 8.53
C ALA A 30 15.03 -10.29 7.38
N TRP A 31 14.09 -9.37 7.66
CA TRP A 31 13.32 -8.68 6.63
C TRP A 31 14.08 -7.51 6.00
N ARG A 32 15.04 -6.92 6.72
CA ARG A 32 15.89 -5.84 6.19
C ARG A 32 16.94 -6.39 5.22
N GLU A 33 17.40 -7.61 5.45
CA GLU A 33 18.38 -8.32 4.63
C GLU A 33 17.74 -9.23 3.56
N ALA A 34 16.40 -9.25 3.50
CA ALA A 34 15.69 -10.04 2.52
C ALA A 34 16.00 -9.55 1.08
N VAL A 35 15.97 -10.48 0.13
CA VAL A 35 16.17 -10.21 -1.32
C VAL A 35 15.18 -9.15 -1.83
N ILE A 36 13.98 -9.10 -1.25
CA ILE A 36 12.97 -8.08 -1.53
C ILE A 36 13.01 -7.05 -0.40
N THR A 37 13.37 -5.82 -0.73
CA THR A 37 13.39 -4.71 0.22
C THR A 37 11.99 -4.49 0.82
N PRO A 38 11.88 -4.19 2.12
CA PRO A 38 10.59 -3.92 2.79
C PRO A 38 9.72 -2.90 2.06
N ALA A 39 10.33 -1.87 1.45
CA ALA A 39 9.63 -0.83 0.70
C ALA A 39 8.95 -1.32 -0.60
N ALA A 40 9.29 -2.52 -1.11
CA ALA A 40 8.64 -3.12 -2.27
C ALA A 40 7.34 -3.87 -1.92
N TRP A 41 7.15 -4.28 -0.66
CA TRP A 41 5.96 -5.02 -0.24
C TRP A 41 4.63 -4.27 -0.42
N PRO A 42 4.54 -2.94 -0.22
CA PRO A 42 3.33 -2.18 -0.53
C PRO A 42 2.88 -2.31 -1.98
N PHE A 43 3.78 -2.57 -2.93
CA PHE A 43 3.39 -2.81 -4.33
C PHE A 43 2.55 -4.08 -4.47
N LEU A 44 2.94 -5.18 -3.81
CA LEU A 44 2.17 -6.43 -3.80
C LEU A 44 0.79 -6.22 -3.18
N VAL A 45 0.71 -5.47 -2.07
CA VAL A 45 -0.57 -5.13 -1.44
C VAL A 45 -1.45 -4.33 -2.40
N SER A 46 -0.89 -3.31 -3.04
CA SER A 46 -1.61 -2.50 -4.04
C SER A 46 -2.16 -3.35 -5.18
N LEU A 47 -1.40 -4.34 -5.65
CA LEU A 47 -1.83 -5.23 -6.74
C LEU A 47 -3.01 -6.12 -6.33
N VAL A 48 -2.98 -6.69 -5.13
CA VAL A 48 -4.11 -7.47 -4.59
C VAL A 48 -5.36 -6.61 -4.44
N VAL A 49 -5.21 -5.39 -3.91
CA VAL A 49 -6.33 -4.46 -3.74
C VAL A 49 -6.86 -3.98 -5.09
N ASP A 50 -5.99 -3.73 -6.06
CA ASP A 50 -6.38 -3.31 -7.41
C ASP A 50 -7.18 -4.39 -8.14
N ILE A 51 -6.81 -5.68 -7.98
CA ILE A 51 -7.59 -6.80 -8.50
C ILE A 51 -8.98 -6.83 -7.84
N ALA A 52 -9.05 -6.70 -6.51
CA ALA A 52 -10.32 -6.72 -5.79
C ALA A 52 -11.25 -5.55 -6.20
N ILE A 53 -10.70 -4.34 -6.33
CA ILE A 53 -11.46 -3.16 -6.76
C ILE A 53 -11.82 -3.27 -8.25
N GLY A 54 -10.93 -3.78 -9.10
CA GLY A 54 -11.19 -4.02 -10.51
C GLY A 54 -12.34 -5.01 -10.73
N GLN A 55 -12.39 -6.09 -9.95
CA GLN A 55 -13.53 -7.02 -9.97
C GLN A 55 -14.83 -6.37 -9.49
N ALA A 56 -14.78 -5.55 -8.44
CA ALA A 56 -15.95 -4.82 -7.96
C ALA A 56 -16.44 -3.77 -8.98
N ALA A 57 -15.52 -3.11 -9.67
CA ALA A 57 -15.81 -2.15 -10.73
C ALA A 57 -16.42 -2.83 -11.96
N ALA A 58 -15.93 -4.00 -12.36
CA ALA A 58 -16.51 -4.79 -13.44
C ALA A 58 -17.96 -5.22 -13.16
N GLN A 59 -18.35 -5.33 -11.88
CA GLN A 59 -19.72 -5.60 -11.43
C GLN A 59 -20.57 -4.32 -11.24
N GLY A 60 -20.04 -3.14 -11.56
CA GLY A 60 -20.71 -1.85 -11.36
C GLY A 60 -20.86 -1.43 -9.89
N LYS A 61 -20.14 -2.08 -8.96
CA LYS A 61 -20.24 -1.84 -7.51
C LYS A 61 -19.22 -0.83 -6.97
N ALA A 62 -18.22 -0.47 -7.78
CA ALA A 62 -17.15 0.44 -7.38
C ALA A 62 -16.66 1.27 -8.57
N GLU A 63 -16.15 2.47 -8.30
CA GLU A 63 -15.42 3.23 -9.30
C GLU A 63 -14.00 2.66 -9.47
N PRO A 64 -13.51 2.50 -10.72
CA PRO A 64 -12.18 2.04 -10.99
C PRO A 64 -11.14 3.05 -10.48
N LEU A 65 -10.02 2.53 -9.98
CA LEU A 65 -8.89 3.36 -9.58
C LEU A 65 -8.20 3.97 -10.80
N THR A 66 -7.77 5.23 -10.64
CA THR A 66 -6.90 5.84 -11.64
C THR A 66 -5.46 5.36 -11.47
N MET A 67 -4.67 5.40 -12.54
CA MET A 67 -3.22 5.19 -12.47
C MET A 67 -2.54 6.10 -11.45
N GLY A 68 -3.01 7.36 -11.33
CA GLY A 68 -2.51 8.31 -10.35
C GLY A 68 -2.77 7.88 -8.91
N ASP A 69 -3.98 7.40 -8.59
CA ASP A 69 -4.32 6.93 -7.25
C ASP A 69 -3.44 5.75 -6.85
N ARG A 70 -3.24 4.80 -7.76
CA ARG A 70 -2.36 3.63 -7.56
C ARG A 70 -0.93 4.05 -7.26
N PHE A 71 -0.40 4.99 -8.03
CA PHE A 71 0.95 5.49 -7.85
C PHE A 71 1.12 6.18 -6.49
N VAL A 72 0.19 7.06 -6.13
CA VAL A 72 0.21 7.77 -4.84
C VAL A 72 0.11 6.79 -3.67
N GLY A 73 -0.74 5.77 -3.76
CA GLY A 73 -0.86 4.76 -2.70
C GLY A 73 0.42 3.96 -2.50
N VAL A 74 1.02 3.46 -3.58
CA VAL A 74 2.25 2.65 -3.52
C VAL A 74 3.43 3.46 -3.01
N ILE A 75 3.66 4.63 -3.60
CA ILE A 75 4.77 5.50 -3.19
C ILE A 75 4.55 5.99 -1.75
N GLY A 76 3.34 6.41 -1.40
CA GLY A 76 3.01 6.85 -0.04
C GLY A 76 3.28 5.75 0.99
N ALA A 77 2.84 4.52 0.74
CA ALA A 77 3.10 3.40 1.63
C ALA A 77 4.58 3.01 1.69
N GLY A 78 5.29 3.03 0.56
CA GLY A 78 6.74 2.79 0.53
C GLY A 78 7.53 3.83 1.33
N LEU A 79 7.13 5.11 1.25
CA LEU A 79 7.69 6.19 2.06
C LEU A 79 7.41 5.98 3.55
N ILE A 80 6.20 5.56 3.93
CA ILE A 80 5.87 5.22 5.33
C ILE A 80 6.78 4.10 5.83
N VAL A 81 6.93 3.01 5.08
CA VAL A 81 7.84 1.90 5.44
C VAL A 81 9.27 2.41 5.64
N THR A 82 9.75 3.21 4.68
CA THR A 82 11.11 3.75 4.70
C THR A 82 11.33 4.67 5.89
N ALA A 83 10.38 5.56 6.18
CA ALA A 83 10.43 6.47 7.32
C ALA A 83 10.46 5.69 8.64
N ILE A 84 9.59 4.69 8.81
CA ILE A 84 9.58 3.85 10.02
C ILE A 84 10.94 3.20 10.22
N LEU A 85 11.52 2.58 9.18
CA LEU A 85 12.83 1.96 9.28
C LEU A 85 13.93 2.97 9.63
N ALA A 86 13.92 4.15 9.02
CA ALA A 86 14.91 5.20 9.29
C ALA A 86 14.84 5.77 10.72
N PHE A 87 13.66 5.75 11.36
CA PHE A 87 13.48 6.22 12.74
C PHE A 87 13.45 5.08 13.78
N SER A 88 13.55 3.82 13.35
CA SER A 88 13.59 2.63 14.22
C SER A 88 15.00 2.04 14.39
N THR A 89 16.01 2.69 13.82
CA THR A 89 17.44 2.43 14.04
C THR A 89 17.97 3.27 15.20
#